data_AF-A0A0Q7P340-F1
#
_entry.id   AF-A0A0Q7P340-F1
#
_cell.length_a   1.000
_cell.length_b   1.000
_cell.length_c   1.000
_cell.angle_alpha   90.00
_cell.angle_beta   90.00
_cell.angle_gamma   90.00
#
_symmetry.space_group_name_H-M   'P 1'
#
loop_
_entity.id
_entity.type
_entity.pdbx_description
1 polymer ?
#
loop_
_entity_poly.entity_id
_entity_poly.type
_entity_poly.pdbx_seq_one_letter_code
_entity_poly.pdbx_strand_id
1 'polypeptide(L)'
;MAEANGEDGAGKLDRPNQLRLLVVFDALLREGSVGKAAAGLGLQSSAVSRMLGQLRDMYGDPLFVRTAKGLVPTPLAEGLRLRLRALAAETEQLILAPLAMPVSGAPAVADGWTRSPLIAAPPLAVRRSALLQGEPPPEAFARKLARIGHNAEPQKRLAKYIATAGNGIGRSRPLTIEEAEDALAIVLAGEADPVQAGALLAILQYRGASAAEMAGFVKALRRHVGAYAPSDGLADLDWPAYLSPRLRSPPWFLHAARLVAQAGYRVILHGHFGHGPDAGKLELAAETASIPVCASLSEAKLALANRSIAYLPIGAASPQIQSLFGLYSILEMRLPVNAVVRLLNPLGAPASLLGVTLSSQRDIMRDTAMLLGVHDMSILGGNRDFAEATPFRATELYRLVGGEPFDTRIAARRNIAAVTPPVAYTSREYWNAVWTGAARDDAAVAVIVDTAAAALLTMPACPLQSFDAARAAASTLWSERGMAKA
;
A
#
# COMPACT_ATOMS: atom_id res chain seq x y z
N MET A 1 -44.88 -15.10 58.06
CA MET A 1 -44.06 -16.24 57.62
C MET A 1 -43.97 -16.15 56.11
N ALA A 2 -42.79 -15.79 55.61
CA ALA A 2 -42.47 -15.97 54.21
C ALA A 2 -42.04 -17.42 54.02
N GLU A 3 -42.57 -18.07 53.00
CA GLU A 3 -41.97 -19.22 52.30
C GLU A 3 -42.67 -19.21 50.94
N ALA A 4 -42.02 -18.73 49.88
CA ALA A 4 -41.03 -19.47 49.10
C ALA A 4 -41.60 -20.81 48.62
N ASN A 5 -41.94 -20.85 47.33
CA ASN A 5 -41.78 -21.98 46.40
C ASN A 5 -42.13 -21.41 45.01
N GLY A 6 -41.28 -21.40 44.00
CA GLY A 6 -40.24 -22.38 43.70
C GLY A 6 -40.81 -23.38 42.72
N GLU A 7 -41.07 -22.96 41.47
CA GLU A 7 -41.31 -23.87 40.36
C GLU A 7 -40.67 -23.31 39.07
N ASP A 8 -39.88 -24.18 38.47
CA ASP A 8 -39.80 -24.46 37.04
C ASP A 8 -39.45 -23.36 36.03
N GLY A 9 -38.44 -23.69 35.21
CA GLY A 9 -38.34 -23.12 33.88
C GLY A 9 -36.93 -22.93 33.35
N ALA A 10 -36.22 -24.02 33.06
CA ALA A 10 -35.37 -24.08 31.86
C ALA A 10 -36.24 -24.05 30.57
N GLY A 11 -37.28 -23.22 30.58
CA GLY A 11 -38.22 -23.01 29.49
C GLY A 11 -37.68 -21.87 28.66
N LYS A 12 -37.20 -22.20 27.46
CA LYS A 12 -36.90 -21.29 26.33
C LYS A 12 -36.55 -19.88 26.78
N LEU A 13 -35.27 -19.64 27.06
CA LEU A 13 -34.79 -18.29 27.34
C LEU A 13 -35.27 -17.37 26.21
N ASP A 14 -36.18 -16.45 26.54
CA ASP A 14 -36.79 -15.58 25.55
C ASP A 14 -35.68 -14.83 24.79
N ARG A 15 -35.77 -14.73 23.45
CA ARG A 15 -34.70 -14.15 22.61
C ARG A 15 -34.18 -12.78 23.11
N PRO A 16 -35.02 -11.87 23.65
CA PRO A 16 -34.56 -10.62 24.22
C PRO A 16 -33.65 -10.80 25.45
N ASN A 17 -33.89 -11.85 26.24
CA ASN A 17 -33.12 -12.14 27.44
C ASN A 17 -31.72 -12.69 27.10
N GLN A 18 -31.60 -13.48 26.04
CA GLN A 18 -30.31 -13.98 25.55
C GLN A 18 -29.39 -12.85 25.09
N LEU A 19 -29.92 -11.86 24.36
CA LEU A 19 -29.16 -10.68 23.93
C LEU A 19 -28.67 -9.85 25.11
N ARG A 20 -29.52 -9.65 26.13
CA ARG A 20 -29.13 -8.96 27.37
C ARG A 20 -27.98 -9.67 28.09
N LEU A 21 -28.00 -11.00 28.15
CA LEU A 21 -26.90 -11.77 28.75
C LEU A 21 -25.58 -11.54 28.02
N LEU A 22 -25.59 -11.49 26.68
CA LEU A 22 -24.37 -11.25 25.89
C LEU A 22 -23.82 -9.82 26.06
N VAL A 23 -24.69 -8.80 26.15
CA VAL A 23 -24.27 -7.42 26.44
C VAL A 23 -23.68 -7.28 27.84
N VAL A 24 -24.27 -7.95 28.83
CA VAL A 24 -23.72 -8.00 30.20
C VAL A 24 -22.36 -8.70 30.22
N PHE A 25 -22.18 -9.73 29.38
CA PHE A 25 -20.91 -10.42 29.26
C PHE A 25 -19.81 -9.50 28.69
N ASP A 26 -20.10 -8.71 27.64
CA ASP A 26 -19.15 -7.70 27.13
C ASP A 26 -18.74 -6.70 28.22
N ALA A 27 -19.71 -6.18 28.98
CA ALA A 27 -19.43 -5.22 30.05
C ALA A 27 -18.54 -5.82 31.15
N LEU A 28 -18.77 -7.07 31.56
CA LEU A 28 -17.92 -7.76 32.52
C LEU A 28 -16.50 -7.99 31.99
N LEU A 29 -16.36 -8.33 30.71
CA LEU A 29 -15.07 -8.48 30.04
C LEU A 29 -14.29 -7.17 29.96
N ARG A 30 -14.98 -6.04 29.79
CA ARG A 30 -14.37 -4.71 29.68
C ARG A 30 -13.95 -4.15 31.04
N GLU A 31 -14.83 -4.27 32.03
CA GLU A 31 -14.65 -3.61 33.32
C GLU A 31 -13.89 -4.47 34.35
N GLY A 32 -13.83 -5.80 34.16
CA GLY A 32 -13.18 -6.73 35.10
C GLY A 32 -13.78 -6.70 36.51
N SER A 33 -15.00 -6.17 36.67
CA SER A 33 -15.68 -6.02 37.95
C SER A 33 -17.20 -5.98 37.75
N VAL A 34 -17.92 -6.78 38.55
CA VAL A 34 -19.39 -6.81 38.54
C VAL A 34 -19.99 -5.45 38.91
N GLY A 35 -19.43 -4.75 39.89
CA GLY A 35 -19.98 -3.47 40.34
C GLY A 35 -19.85 -2.37 39.28
N LYS A 36 -18.69 -2.30 38.61
CA LYS A 36 -18.45 -1.33 37.53
C LYS A 36 -19.28 -1.66 36.28
N ALA A 37 -19.38 -2.94 35.92
CA ALA A 37 -20.22 -3.38 34.82
C ALA A 37 -21.71 -3.07 35.09
N ALA A 38 -22.18 -3.28 36.32
CA ALA A 38 -23.54 -2.95 36.73
C ALA A 38 -23.82 -1.44 36.62
N ALA A 39 -22.92 -0.61 37.14
CA ALA A 39 -23.03 0.84 37.04
C ALA A 39 -23.05 1.33 35.59
N GLY A 40 -22.17 0.80 34.73
CA GLY A 40 -22.10 1.17 33.31
C GLY A 40 -23.32 0.78 32.49
N LEU A 41 -24.05 -0.26 32.91
CA LEU A 41 -25.28 -0.73 32.25
C LEU A 41 -26.57 -0.21 32.91
N GLY A 42 -26.47 0.60 33.96
CA GLY A 42 -27.64 1.08 34.73
C GLY A 42 -28.39 -0.04 35.45
N LEU A 43 -27.69 -1.13 35.78
CA LEU A 43 -28.25 -2.29 36.48
C LEU A 43 -27.75 -2.37 37.92
N GLN A 44 -28.46 -3.13 38.76
CA GLN A 44 -28.00 -3.46 40.10
C GLN A 44 -26.94 -4.57 40.06
N SER A 45 -25.91 -4.49 40.91
CA SER A 45 -24.82 -5.49 41.00
C SER A 45 -25.31 -6.92 41.26
N SER A 46 -26.42 -7.07 41.99
CA SER A 46 -27.08 -8.37 42.23
C SER A 46 -27.66 -8.95 40.94
N ALA A 47 -28.21 -8.11 40.05
CA ALA A 47 -28.76 -8.52 38.76
C ALA A 47 -27.65 -9.00 37.81
N VAL A 48 -26.54 -8.26 37.71
CA VAL A 48 -25.37 -8.65 36.92
C VAL A 48 -24.75 -9.96 37.44
N SER A 49 -24.70 -10.15 38.77
CA SER A 49 -24.21 -11.41 39.37
C SER A 49 -25.07 -12.61 38.99
N ARG A 50 -26.41 -12.45 39.01
CA ARG A 50 -27.36 -13.51 38.62
C ARG A 50 -27.24 -13.84 37.13
N MET A 51 -27.11 -12.83 36.27
CA MET A 51 -26.92 -12.99 34.83
C MET A 51 -25.59 -13.67 34.50
N LEU A 52 -24.51 -13.37 35.25
CA LEU A 52 -23.25 -14.10 35.14
C LEU A 52 -23.41 -15.57 35.56
N GLY A 53 -24.22 -15.87 36.57
CA GLY A 53 -24.58 -17.24 36.93
C GLY A 53 -25.22 -18.00 35.76
N GLN A 54 -26.21 -17.39 35.10
CA GLN A 54 -26.87 -17.98 33.93
C GLN A 54 -25.91 -18.18 32.74
N LEU A 55 -25.00 -17.23 32.50
CA LEU A 55 -23.97 -17.39 31.47
C LEU A 55 -23.05 -18.58 31.78
N ARG A 56 -22.67 -18.78 33.05
CA ARG A 56 -21.84 -19.92 33.46
C ARG A 56 -22.52 -21.25 33.21
N ASP A 57 -23.79 -21.34 33.57
CA ASP A 57 -24.59 -22.54 33.35
C ASP A 57 -24.76 -22.82 31.85
N MET A 58 -24.94 -21.78 31.03
CA MET A 58 -25.10 -21.90 29.59
C MET A 58 -23.82 -22.32 28.85
N TYR A 59 -22.67 -21.75 29.22
CA TYR A 59 -21.38 -22.07 28.60
C TYR A 59 -20.69 -23.28 29.24
N GLY A 60 -21.15 -23.73 30.41
CA GLY A 60 -20.49 -24.79 31.19
C GLY A 60 -19.09 -24.39 31.68
N ASP A 61 -18.79 -23.10 31.77
CA ASP A 61 -17.48 -22.54 32.12
C ASP A 61 -17.66 -21.47 33.20
N PRO A 62 -16.73 -21.31 34.17
CA PRO A 62 -16.84 -20.27 35.19
C PRO A 62 -16.71 -18.84 34.62
N LEU A 63 -16.25 -18.68 33.38
CA LEU A 63 -16.06 -17.47 32.57
C LEU A 63 -15.11 -16.42 33.16
N PHE A 64 -15.08 -16.28 34.48
CA PHE A 64 -14.21 -15.38 35.22
C PHE A 64 -13.80 -16.01 36.55
N VAL A 65 -12.53 -15.85 36.90
CA VAL A 65 -11.95 -16.23 38.18
C VAL A 65 -11.70 -14.97 39.01
N ARG A 66 -12.05 -15.00 40.30
CA ARG A 66 -11.78 -13.89 41.22
C ARG A 66 -10.30 -13.92 41.62
N THR A 67 -9.63 -12.79 41.43
CA THR A 67 -8.26 -12.56 41.87
C THR A 67 -8.18 -11.26 42.68
N ALA A 68 -7.05 -11.01 43.35
CA ALA A 68 -6.82 -9.78 44.10
C ALA A 68 -6.95 -8.50 43.24
N LYS A 69 -6.81 -8.61 41.91
CA LYS A 69 -6.93 -7.50 40.95
C LYS A 69 -8.33 -7.34 40.34
N GLY A 70 -9.28 -8.20 40.72
CA GLY A 70 -10.64 -8.21 40.17
C GLY A 70 -10.99 -9.52 39.47
N LEU A 71 -12.00 -9.48 38.61
CA LEU A 71 -12.44 -10.62 37.80
C LEU A 71 -11.55 -10.75 36.57
N VAL A 72 -10.84 -11.86 36.47
CA VAL A 72 -10.00 -12.19 35.32
C VAL A 72 -10.72 -13.24 34.47
N PRO A 73 -10.88 -13.04 33.15
CA PRO A 73 -11.60 -13.98 32.30
C PRO A 73 -10.84 -15.32 32.15
N THR A 74 -11.59 -16.40 31.94
CA THR A 74 -11.04 -17.67 31.48
C THR A 74 -10.61 -17.56 30.01
N PRO A 75 -9.76 -18.48 29.49
CA PRO A 75 -9.38 -18.47 28.08
C PRO A 75 -10.57 -18.54 27.12
N LEU A 76 -11.64 -19.26 27.50
CA LEU A 76 -12.89 -19.31 26.74
C LEU A 76 -13.55 -17.93 26.67
N ALA A 77 -13.69 -17.24 27.81
CA ALA A 77 -14.28 -15.91 27.88
C ALA A 77 -13.44 -14.86 27.13
N GLU A 78 -12.12 -14.97 27.22
CA GLU A 78 -11.19 -14.10 26.48
C GLU A 78 -11.32 -14.27 24.96
N GLY A 79 -11.42 -15.51 24.48
CA GLY A 79 -11.60 -15.81 23.06
C GLY A 79 -12.89 -15.24 22.46
N LEU A 80 -13.90 -14.95 23.28
CA LEU A 80 -15.18 -14.37 22.85
C LEU A 80 -15.21 -12.85 22.86
N ARG A 81 -14.22 -12.18 23.46
CA ARG A 81 -14.23 -10.73 23.74
C ARG A 81 -14.48 -9.86 22.52
N LEU A 82 -13.76 -10.08 21.43
CA LEU A 82 -13.92 -9.25 20.22
C LEU A 82 -15.28 -9.43 19.55
N ARG A 83 -15.83 -10.65 19.56
CA ARG A 83 -17.13 -10.95 18.96
C ARG A 83 -18.28 -10.36 19.78
N LEU A 84 -18.18 -10.42 21.11
CA LEU A 84 -19.15 -9.82 22.02
C LEU A 84 -19.12 -8.28 21.93
N ARG A 85 -17.93 -7.68 21.80
CA ARG A 85 -17.81 -6.23 21.66
C ARG A 85 -18.42 -5.69 20.37
N ALA A 86 -18.21 -6.40 19.26
CA ALA A 86 -18.81 -6.04 17.97
C ALA A 86 -20.34 -6.12 18.04
N LEU A 87 -20.88 -7.19 18.63
CA LEU A 87 -22.33 -7.38 18.80
C LEU A 87 -22.95 -6.29 19.68
N ALA A 88 -22.30 -5.95 20.79
CA ALA A 88 -22.78 -4.90 21.70
C ALA A 88 -22.78 -3.53 21.01
N ALA A 89 -21.72 -3.17 20.29
CA ALA A 89 -21.62 -1.91 19.56
C ALA A 89 -22.67 -1.78 18.44
N GLU A 90 -22.93 -2.86 17.69
CA GLU A 90 -23.98 -2.88 16.67
C GLU A 90 -25.38 -2.75 17.31
N THR A 91 -25.60 -3.40 18.45
CA THR A 91 -26.87 -3.28 19.20
C THR A 91 -27.09 -1.84 19.70
N GLU A 92 -26.04 -1.19 20.23
CA GLU A 92 -26.09 0.22 20.63
C GLU A 92 -26.41 1.14 19.45
N GLN A 93 -25.77 0.91 18.30
CA GLN A 93 -26.03 1.68 17.07
C GLN A 93 -27.47 1.52 16.56
N LEU A 94 -28.02 0.31 16.62
CA LEU A 94 -29.38 0.02 16.18
C LEU A 94 -30.45 0.60 17.11
N ILE A 95 -30.17 0.72 18.41
CA ILE A 95 -31.09 1.31 19.40
C ILE A 95 -31.02 2.85 19.34
N LEU A 96 -29.84 3.42 19.10
CA LEU A 96 -29.63 4.87 19.05
C LEU A 96 -29.95 5.48 17.67
N ALA A 97 -30.15 4.67 16.64
CA ALA A 97 -30.52 5.16 15.31
C ALA A 97 -32.05 5.24 15.13
N PRO A 98 -32.64 6.42 14.84
CA PRO A 98 -33.97 6.49 14.26
C PRO A 98 -33.95 5.83 12.88
N LEU A 99 -34.84 4.87 12.65
CA LEU A 99 -35.10 4.32 11.31
C LEU A 99 -35.66 5.42 10.39
N ALA A 100 -34.79 6.10 9.65
CA ALA A 100 -35.14 6.76 8.40
C ALA A 100 -33.91 6.95 7.50
N MET A 101 -34.07 6.48 6.26
CA MET A 101 -33.22 6.70 5.12
C MET A 101 -32.99 8.20 4.78
N PRO A 102 -31.96 8.52 3.97
CA PRO A 102 -31.32 9.83 4.00
C PRO A 102 -32.15 10.91 3.32
N VAL A 103 -32.36 12.01 4.03
CA VAL A 103 -32.84 13.28 3.49
C VAL A 103 -31.76 14.33 3.75
N SER A 104 -31.18 14.82 2.66
CA SER A 104 -30.66 16.19 2.44
C SER A 104 -30.16 17.01 3.64
N GLY A 105 -28.85 17.32 3.63
CA GLY A 105 -28.29 18.61 4.05
C GLY A 105 -28.31 18.97 5.53
N ALA A 106 -27.15 18.96 6.19
CA ALA A 106 -26.96 19.64 7.46
C ALA A 106 -26.30 21.02 7.23
N PRO A 107 -26.94 22.13 7.61
CA PRO A 107 -26.23 23.36 7.91
C PRO A 107 -25.69 23.30 9.34
N ALA A 108 -24.50 23.86 9.51
CA ALA A 108 -23.91 24.19 10.78
C ALA A 108 -24.86 25.08 11.61
N VAL A 109 -25.04 24.74 12.88
CA VAL A 109 -25.46 25.74 13.87
C VAL A 109 -24.22 26.58 14.19
N ALA A 110 -24.18 27.76 13.59
CA ALA A 110 -23.28 28.82 14.00
C ALA A 110 -23.91 29.59 15.17
N ASP A 111 -23.05 29.87 16.13
CA ASP A 111 -23.23 30.59 17.39
C ASP A 111 -23.60 32.08 17.19
N GLY A 112 -24.73 32.37 16.55
CA GLY A 112 -25.33 33.71 16.55
C GLY A 112 -24.59 34.84 15.81
N TRP A 113 -23.47 34.56 15.12
CA TRP A 113 -22.68 35.58 14.39
C TRP A 113 -22.73 35.50 12.85
N THR A 114 -23.65 34.74 12.23
CA THR A 114 -23.71 34.56 10.75
C THR A 114 -25.11 34.74 10.15
N ARG A 115 -25.19 35.40 8.97
CA ARG A 115 -26.42 35.57 8.16
C ARG A 115 -26.34 34.86 6.81
N SER A 116 -27.47 34.40 6.27
CA SER A 116 -27.55 33.76 4.95
C SER A 116 -27.55 34.76 3.78
N PRO A 117 -26.94 34.43 2.63
CA PRO A 117 -27.05 35.22 1.40
C PRO A 117 -28.49 35.19 0.84
N LEU A 118 -28.92 36.28 0.20
CA LEU A 118 -30.29 36.51 -0.28
C LEU A 118 -30.78 35.52 -1.35
N ILE A 119 -29.89 34.72 -1.96
CA ILE A 119 -30.25 33.62 -2.86
C ILE A 119 -29.34 32.43 -2.53
N ALA A 120 -29.94 31.28 -2.21
CA ALA A 120 -29.24 30.02 -2.02
C ALA A 120 -29.32 29.17 -3.31
N ALA A 121 -28.18 28.69 -3.81
CA ALA A 121 -28.15 27.77 -4.94
C ALA A 121 -28.68 26.38 -4.52
N PRO A 122 -29.68 25.79 -5.21
CA PRO A 122 -30.24 24.50 -4.81
C PRO A 122 -29.34 23.33 -5.21
N PRO A 123 -29.33 22.20 -4.46
CA PRO A 123 -28.56 21.02 -4.82
C PRO A 123 -29.24 20.22 -5.95
N LEU A 124 -28.41 19.50 -6.72
CA LEU A 124 -28.82 18.67 -7.85
C LEU A 124 -29.64 17.45 -7.40
N ALA A 125 -30.91 17.41 -7.78
CA ALA A 125 -31.75 16.21 -7.70
C ALA A 125 -31.38 15.24 -8.85
N VAL A 126 -31.02 13.99 -8.53
CA VAL A 126 -30.71 12.96 -9.54
C VAL A 126 -31.82 11.92 -9.60
N ARG A 127 -32.37 11.72 -10.81
CA ARG A 127 -33.34 10.68 -11.17
C ARG A 127 -32.57 9.38 -11.51
N ARG A 128 -33.08 8.19 -11.17
CA ARG A 128 -32.53 6.92 -11.70
C ARG A 128 -32.59 6.96 -13.24
N SER A 129 -31.48 6.61 -13.90
CA SER A 129 -31.25 6.78 -15.35
C SER A 129 -32.32 6.14 -16.25
N ALA A 130 -32.97 5.06 -15.80
CA ALA A 130 -34.02 4.38 -16.55
C ALA A 130 -35.33 5.19 -16.75
N LEU A 131 -35.45 6.41 -16.19
CA LEU A 131 -36.62 7.29 -16.35
C LEU A 131 -36.30 8.67 -16.95
N LEU A 132 -35.14 8.89 -17.57
CA LEU A 132 -34.87 10.13 -18.31
C LEU A 132 -35.39 10.04 -19.76
N GLN A 133 -36.51 10.68 -20.06
CA GLN A 133 -36.80 11.01 -21.46
C GLN A 133 -35.74 12.01 -21.93
N GLY A 134 -34.97 11.62 -22.95
CA GLY A 134 -33.91 12.44 -23.55
C GLY A 134 -32.49 12.00 -23.24
N GLU A 135 -32.21 10.77 -22.80
CA GLU A 135 -30.85 10.23 -22.97
C GLU A 135 -30.51 10.24 -24.47
N PRO A 136 -29.44 10.94 -24.90
CA PRO A 136 -28.99 10.82 -26.27
C PRO A 136 -28.71 9.34 -26.52
N PRO A 137 -29.19 8.74 -27.64
CA PRO A 137 -28.88 7.36 -27.95
C PRO A 137 -27.35 7.15 -27.87
N PRO A 138 -26.85 5.93 -27.57
CA PRO A 138 -25.43 5.66 -27.46
C PRO A 138 -24.60 6.26 -28.61
N GLU A 139 -25.18 6.29 -29.81
CA GLU A 139 -24.62 6.97 -30.98
C GLU A 139 -24.49 8.50 -30.84
N ALA A 140 -25.47 9.19 -30.29
CA ALA A 140 -25.42 10.64 -30.08
C ALA A 140 -24.44 11.01 -28.95
N PHE A 141 -24.30 10.15 -27.92
CA PHE A 141 -23.26 10.29 -26.90
C PHE A 141 -21.86 10.02 -27.47
N ALA A 142 -21.71 8.96 -28.28
CA ALA A 142 -20.48 8.68 -29.02
C ALA A 142 -20.11 9.82 -29.97
N ARG A 143 -21.08 10.42 -30.69
CA ARG A 143 -20.88 11.62 -31.53
C ARG A 143 -20.41 12.82 -30.70
N LYS A 144 -20.93 13.01 -29.48
CA LYS A 144 -20.48 14.10 -28.58
C LYS A 144 -19.03 13.88 -28.12
N LEU A 145 -18.66 12.67 -27.70
CA LEU A 145 -17.27 12.34 -27.35
C LEU A 145 -16.33 12.44 -28.55
N ALA A 146 -16.79 12.05 -29.74
CA ALA A 146 -16.02 12.16 -30.98
C ALA A 146 -15.73 13.62 -31.38
N ARG A 147 -16.61 14.57 -31.02
CA ARG A 147 -16.40 16.01 -31.26
C ARG A 147 -15.37 16.65 -30.32
N ILE A 148 -15.06 16.01 -29.18
CA ILE A 148 -14.00 16.48 -28.28
C ILE A 148 -12.66 15.98 -28.85
N GLY A 149 -12.00 16.85 -29.61
CA GLY A 149 -10.66 16.62 -30.15
C GLY A 149 -9.54 16.96 -29.16
N HIS A 150 -8.30 16.69 -29.58
CA HIS A 150 -7.08 16.90 -28.81
C HIS A 150 -6.86 18.37 -28.37
N ASN A 151 -7.45 19.32 -29.08
CA ASN A 151 -7.34 20.76 -28.79
C ASN A 151 -8.41 21.29 -27.82
N ALA A 152 -9.25 20.43 -27.26
CA ALA A 152 -10.28 20.85 -26.30
C ALA A 152 -9.67 21.16 -24.92
N GLU A 153 -10.42 21.94 -24.11
CA GLU A 153 -10.05 22.23 -22.71
C GLU A 153 -9.67 20.95 -21.92
N PRO A 154 -8.60 20.98 -21.11
CA PRO A 154 -8.12 19.81 -20.36
C PRO A 154 -9.22 19.06 -19.60
N GLN A 155 -10.08 19.78 -18.89
CA GLN A 155 -11.17 19.17 -18.11
C GLN A 155 -12.19 18.47 -19.00
N LYS A 156 -12.44 18.96 -20.21
CA LYS A 156 -13.35 18.32 -21.18
C LYS A 156 -12.74 17.05 -21.78
N ARG A 157 -11.43 17.06 -22.05
CA ARG A 157 -10.69 15.87 -22.50
C ARG A 157 -10.68 14.81 -21.40
N LEU A 158 -10.37 15.18 -20.17
CA LEU A 158 -10.40 14.27 -19.03
C LEU A 158 -11.79 13.66 -18.78
N ALA A 159 -12.86 14.46 -18.88
CA ALA A 159 -14.23 13.96 -18.80
C ALA A 159 -14.54 12.92 -19.89
N LYS A 160 -14.02 13.12 -21.12
CA LYS A 160 -14.13 12.13 -22.20
C LYS A 160 -13.44 10.81 -21.84
N TYR A 161 -12.25 10.86 -21.25
CA TYR A 161 -11.52 9.66 -20.84
C TYR A 161 -12.22 8.91 -19.71
N ILE A 162 -12.73 9.63 -18.70
CA ILE A 162 -13.53 9.06 -17.60
C ILE A 162 -14.77 8.35 -18.16
N ALA A 163 -15.50 9.00 -19.07
CA ALA A 163 -16.67 8.38 -19.72
C ALA A 163 -16.28 7.13 -20.53
N THR A 164 -15.18 7.21 -21.29
CA THR A 164 -14.68 6.09 -22.10
C THR A 164 -14.37 4.86 -21.25
N ALA A 165 -13.72 5.05 -20.10
CA ALA A 165 -13.36 3.98 -19.18
C ALA A 165 -14.51 3.50 -18.27
N GLY A 166 -15.51 4.37 -17.99
CA GLY A 166 -16.47 4.19 -16.89
C GLY A 166 -17.95 4.07 -17.24
N ASN A 167 -18.35 4.13 -18.51
CA ASN A 167 -19.78 4.18 -18.93
C ASN A 167 -20.61 2.89 -18.73
N GLY A 168 -20.17 1.96 -17.89
CA GLY A 168 -20.88 0.72 -17.59
C GLY A 168 -20.53 -0.46 -18.49
N ILE A 169 -21.06 -1.63 -18.14
CA ILE A 169 -20.77 -2.92 -18.79
C ILE A 169 -21.24 -2.87 -20.25
N GLY A 170 -20.34 -3.19 -21.18
CA GLY A 170 -20.61 -3.19 -22.64
C GLY A 170 -20.59 -1.81 -23.32
N ARG A 171 -20.40 -0.71 -22.57
CA ARG A 171 -20.31 0.67 -23.10
C ARG A 171 -18.99 1.37 -22.75
N SER A 172 -18.13 0.69 -22.02
CA SER A 172 -16.78 1.14 -21.65
C SER A 172 -15.73 0.36 -22.43
N ARG A 173 -14.57 0.98 -22.66
CA ARG A 173 -13.36 0.31 -23.16
C ARG A 173 -12.12 0.82 -22.43
N PRO A 174 -11.02 0.06 -22.41
CA PRO A 174 -9.73 0.59 -21.99
C PRO A 174 -9.32 1.80 -22.83
N LEU A 175 -8.59 2.73 -22.22
CA LEU A 175 -8.00 3.86 -22.94
C LEU A 175 -6.83 3.37 -23.81
N THR A 176 -6.55 4.07 -24.92
CA THR A 176 -5.29 3.86 -25.66
C THR A 176 -4.10 4.41 -24.86
N ILE A 177 -2.88 4.13 -25.33
CA ILE A 177 -1.66 4.65 -24.70
C ILE A 177 -1.69 6.19 -24.69
N GLU A 178 -2.06 6.80 -25.81
CA GLU A 178 -2.12 8.26 -25.99
C GLU A 178 -3.22 8.88 -25.13
N GLU A 179 -4.39 8.25 -25.06
CA GLU A 179 -5.50 8.70 -24.21
C GLU A 179 -5.15 8.62 -22.72
N ALA A 180 -4.48 7.54 -22.30
CA ALA A 180 -4.03 7.38 -20.91
C ALA A 180 -2.89 8.33 -20.55
N GLU A 181 -1.93 8.54 -21.47
CA GLU A 181 -0.86 9.54 -21.31
C GLU A 181 -1.45 10.93 -21.12
N ASP A 182 -2.35 11.35 -22.00
CA ASP A 182 -2.98 12.65 -21.92
C ASP A 182 -3.82 12.82 -20.64
N ALA A 183 -4.61 11.79 -20.28
CA ALA A 183 -5.41 11.80 -19.07
C ALA A 183 -4.57 12.03 -17.81
N LEU A 184 -3.44 11.32 -17.66
CA LEU A 184 -2.56 11.51 -16.50
C LEU A 184 -1.77 12.81 -16.60
N ALA A 185 -1.37 13.26 -17.80
CA ALA A 185 -0.68 14.53 -17.99
C ALA A 185 -1.52 15.72 -17.49
N ILE A 186 -2.83 15.74 -17.76
CA ILE A 186 -3.76 16.75 -17.25
C ILE A 186 -3.78 16.76 -15.70
N VAL A 187 -3.80 15.57 -15.08
CA VAL A 187 -3.76 15.44 -13.62
C VAL A 187 -2.41 15.92 -13.04
N LEU A 188 -1.30 15.58 -13.70
CA LEU A 188 0.05 15.99 -13.28
C LEU A 188 0.32 17.49 -13.52
N ALA A 189 -0.37 18.12 -14.47
CA ALA A 189 -0.30 19.57 -14.68
C ALA A 189 -1.12 20.36 -13.65
N GLY A 190 -1.94 19.70 -12.83
CA GLY A 190 -2.86 20.36 -11.91
C GLY A 190 -4.08 20.97 -12.60
N GLU A 191 -4.35 20.59 -13.85
CA GLU A 191 -5.46 21.10 -14.67
C GLU A 191 -6.75 20.30 -14.45
N ALA A 192 -6.66 19.12 -13.82
CA ALA A 192 -7.80 18.29 -13.46
C ALA A 192 -8.53 18.83 -12.22
N ASP A 193 -9.87 18.79 -12.25
CA ASP A 193 -10.63 18.88 -11.00
C ASP A 193 -10.32 17.66 -10.10
N PRO A 194 -10.16 17.81 -8.77
CA PRO A 194 -9.86 16.70 -7.86
C PRO A 194 -10.86 15.53 -7.98
N VAL A 195 -12.14 15.82 -8.25
CA VAL A 195 -13.18 14.82 -8.48
C VAL A 195 -12.90 14.05 -9.78
N GLN A 196 -12.45 14.72 -10.84
CA GLN A 196 -12.09 14.06 -12.10
C GLN A 196 -10.87 13.16 -11.92
N ALA A 197 -9.83 13.63 -11.22
CA ALA A 197 -8.64 12.84 -10.93
C ALA A 197 -8.98 11.59 -10.11
N GLY A 198 -9.77 11.75 -9.03
CA GLY A 198 -10.24 10.64 -8.21
C GLY A 198 -11.10 9.65 -9.00
N ALA A 199 -12.04 10.14 -9.82
CA ALA A 199 -12.92 9.30 -10.63
C ALA A 199 -12.14 8.45 -11.65
N LEU A 200 -11.20 9.05 -12.38
CA LEU A 200 -10.35 8.33 -13.34
C LEU A 200 -9.60 7.19 -12.64
N LEU A 201 -8.89 7.50 -11.56
CA LEU A 201 -8.04 6.54 -10.86
C LEU A 201 -8.87 5.42 -10.21
N ALA A 202 -10.03 5.74 -9.64
CA ALA A 202 -10.94 4.76 -9.05
C ALA A 202 -11.56 3.81 -10.09
N ILE A 203 -11.98 4.33 -11.25
CA ILE A 203 -12.55 3.52 -12.34
C ILE A 203 -11.50 2.53 -12.85
N LEU A 204 -10.28 3.00 -13.10
CA LEU A 204 -9.18 2.15 -13.57
C LEU A 204 -8.77 1.12 -12.52
N GLN A 205 -8.76 1.49 -11.24
CA GLN A 205 -8.50 0.54 -10.15
C GLN A 205 -9.57 -0.55 -10.05
N TYR A 206 -10.85 -0.18 -10.15
CA TYR A 206 -11.97 -1.12 -10.06
C TYR A 206 -12.02 -2.07 -11.26
N ARG A 207 -11.82 -1.54 -12.48
CA ARG A 207 -11.82 -2.34 -13.72
C ARG A 207 -10.57 -3.20 -13.87
N GLY A 208 -9.45 -2.77 -13.29
CA GLY A 208 -8.12 -3.26 -13.61
C GLY A 208 -7.55 -2.53 -14.83
N ALA A 209 -6.53 -1.70 -14.59
CA ALA A 209 -5.82 -0.99 -15.66
C ALA A 209 -5.13 -2.00 -16.59
N SER A 210 -5.20 -1.76 -17.90
CA SER A 210 -4.50 -2.55 -18.92
C SER A 210 -3.04 -2.13 -19.07
N ALA A 211 -2.20 -2.97 -19.70
CA ALA A 211 -0.81 -2.64 -19.99
C ALA A 211 -0.66 -1.37 -20.84
N ALA A 212 -1.57 -1.13 -21.78
CA ALA A 212 -1.60 0.10 -22.61
C ALA A 212 -1.86 1.35 -21.76
N GLU A 213 -2.83 1.30 -20.85
CA GLU A 213 -3.10 2.41 -19.92
C GLU A 213 -1.94 2.65 -18.97
N MET A 214 -1.34 1.58 -18.45
CA MET A 214 -0.14 1.67 -17.62
C MET A 214 1.02 2.30 -18.40
N ALA A 215 1.24 1.92 -19.65
CA ALA A 215 2.29 2.48 -20.50
C ALA A 215 2.06 3.98 -20.76
N GLY A 216 0.82 4.38 -21.07
CA GLY A 216 0.45 5.79 -21.21
C GLY A 216 0.72 6.58 -19.93
N PHE A 217 0.35 6.03 -18.77
CA PHE A 217 0.63 6.65 -17.48
C PHE A 217 2.14 6.79 -17.23
N VAL A 218 2.95 5.78 -17.54
CA VAL A 218 4.41 5.87 -17.40
C VAL A 218 4.98 6.95 -18.33
N LYS A 219 4.52 7.06 -19.58
CA LYS A 219 4.94 8.13 -20.50
C LYS A 219 4.63 9.51 -19.94
N ALA A 220 3.43 9.71 -19.38
CA ALA A 220 3.05 10.97 -18.74
C ALA A 220 3.94 11.30 -17.53
N LEU A 221 4.23 10.31 -16.67
CA LEU A 221 5.12 10.48 -15.52
C LEU A 221 6.54 10.85 -15.94
N ARG A 222 7.11 10.12 -16.92
CA ARG A 222 8.45 10.39 -17.49
C ARG A 222 8.53 11.79 -18.07
N ARG A 223 7.54 12.19 -18.87
CA ARG A 223 7.45 13.54 -19.44
C ARG A 223 7.36 14.62 -18.35
N HIS A 224 6.55 14.39 -17.32
CA HIS A 224 6.33 15.35 -16.25
C HIS A 224 7.60 15.61 -15.42
N VAL A 225 8.38 14.57 -15.11
CA VAL A 225 9.64 14.73 -14.36
C VAL A 225 10.84 15.14 -15.25
N GLY A 226 10.65 15.20 -16.57
CA GLY A 226 11.76 15.38 -17.51
C GLY A 226 12.76 14.21 -17.47
N ALA A 227 12.24 12.99 -17.39
CA ALA A 227 13.06 11.78 -17.35
C ALA A 227 13.89 11.63 -18.63
N TYR A 228 15.06 11.05 -18.49
CA TYR A 228 15.90 10.68 -19.64
C TYR A 228 15.26 9.52 -20.39
N ALA A 229 15.49 9.47 -21.71
CA ALA A 229 15.18 8.26 -22.46
C ALA A 229 16.01 7.08 -21.92
N PRO A 230 15.46 5.87 -21.84
CA PRO A 230 16.21 4.69 -21.45
C PRO A 230 17.46 4.52 -22.33
N SER A 231 18.60 4.19 -21.72
CA SER A 231 19.92 4.05 -22.37
C SER A 231 20.63 5.35 -22.79
N ASP A 232 19.93 6.49 -22.78
CA ASP A 232 20.53 7.83 -22.94
C ASP A 232 20.90 8.45 -21.58
N GLY A 233 20.71 7.68 -20.51
CA GLY A 233 20.84 8.09 -19.13
C GLY A 233 22.26 8.04 -18.54
N LEU A 234 22.37 8.51 -17.30
CA LEU A 234 23.62 8.49 -16.52
C LEU A 234 23.70 7.30 -15.55
N ALA A 235 22.65 6.51 -15.41
CA ALA A 235 22.61 5.34 -14.54
C ALA A 235 22.74 4.06 -15.37
N ASP A 236 23.32 3.02 -14.77
CA ASP A 236 23.39 1.67 -15.35
C ASP A 236 22.23 0.81 -14.84
N LEU A 237 21.73 1.10 -13.64
CA LEU A 237 20.61 0.41 -13.01
C LEU A 237 19.64 1.38 -12.33
N ASP A 238 18.37 1.23 -12.64
CA ASP A 238 17.24 1.87 -11.97
C ASP A 238 16.61 0.93 -10.93
N TRP A 239 16.42 1.44 -9.70
CA TRP A 239 15.97 0.65 -8.56
C TRP A 239 14.84 1.33 -7.79
N PRO A 240 13.58 1.12 -8.19
CA PRO A 240 12.41 1.67 -7.50
C PRO A 240 12.20 1.09 -6.09
N ALA A 241 11.99 1.97 -5.11
CA ALA A 241 11.81 1.66 -3.70
C ALA A 241 10.52 2.31 -3.12
N TYR A 242 9.36 1.82 -3.52
CA TYR A 242 8.04 2.28 -3.04
C TYR A 242 7.46 1.31 -2.03
N LEU A 243 7.79 1.52 -0.76
CA LEU A 243 7.54 0.58 0.33
C LEU A 243 6.25 0.92 1.10
N SER A 244 5.59 -0.12 1.61
CA SER A 244 4.45 0.07 2.51
C SER A 244 4.92 0.61 3.88
N PRO A 245 4.22 1.60 4.46
CA PRO A 245 4.47 2.07 5.83
C PRO A 245 4.33 0.96 6.89
N ARG A 246 3.61 -0.12 6.58
CA ARG A 246 3.44 -1.29 7.45
C ARG A 246 4.67 -2.23 7.44
N LEU A 247 5.70 -1.94 6.64
CA LEU A 247 6.93 -2.73 6.60
C LEU A 247 7.83 -2.41 7.79
N ARG A 248 8.02 -3.41 8.65
CA ARG A 248 8.88 -3.32 9.85
C ARG A 248 10.28 -3.90 9.65
N SER A 249 10.54 -4.63 8.56
CA SER A 249 11.87 -5.17 8.28
C SER A 249 12.88 -4.05 7.96
N PRO A 250 14.17 -4.29 8.25
CA PRO A 250 15.24 -3.43 7.77
C PRO A 250 15.34 -3.45 6.24
N PRO A 251 15.69 -2.33 5.58
CA PRO A 251 15.82 -2.25 4.12
C PRO A 251 17.17 -2.83 3.64
N TRP A 252 17.29 -4.15 3.56
CA TRP A 252 18.56 -4.82 3.19
C TRP A 252 18.96 -4.55 1.74
N PHE A 253 17.99 -4.31 0.85
CA PHE A 253 18.25 -3.93 -0.54
C PHE A 253 19.13 -2.67 -0.70
N LEU A 254 19.15 -1.74 0.26
CA LEU A 254 20.05 -0.58 0.22
C LEU A 254 21.52 -0.99 0.35
N HIS A 255 21.81 -1.97 1.21
CA HIS A 255 23.16 -2.55 1.29
C HIS A 255 23.51 -3.33 0.03
N ALA A 256 22.53 -4.02 -0.58
CA ALA A 256 22.74 -4.68 -1.87
C ALA A 256 23.10 -3.67 -2.97
N ALA A 257 22.41 -2.53 -3.04
CA ALA A 257 22.71 -1.46 -3.98
C ALA A 257 24.14 -0.89 -3.78
N ARG A 258 24.62 -0.79 -2.54
CA ARG A 258 26.02 -0.40 -2.26
C ARG A 258 27.01 -1.38 -2.84
N LEU A 259 26.75 -2.70 -2.76
CA LEU A 259 27.63 -3.69 -3.39
C LEU A 259 27.67 -3.52 -4.91
N VAL A 260 26.53 -3.25 -5.54
CA VAL A 260 26.46 -3.01 -6.99
C VAL A 260 27.24 -1.74 -7.37
N ALA A 261 27.13 -0.68 -6.56
CA ALA A 261 27.92 0.54 -6.75
C ALA A 261 29.43 0.32 -6.52
N GLN A 262 29.80 -0.51 -5.54
CA GLN A 262 31.19 -0.91 -5.30
C GLN A 262 31.79 -1.71 -6.46
N ALA A 263 30.95 -2.42 -7.23
CA ALA A 263 31.36 -3.09 -8.47
C ALA A 263 31.57 -2.11 -9.64
N GLY A 264 31.35 -0.80 -9.45
CA GLY A 264 31.58 0.25 -10.43
C GLY A 264 30.36 0.68 -11.23
N TYR A 265 29.19 0.05 -11.02
CA TYR A 265 27.96 0.39 -11.74
C TYR A 265 27.22 1.57 -11.08
N ARG A 266 26.64 2.45 -11.89
CA ARG A 266 25.90 3.62 -11.43
C ARG A 266 24.46 3.24 -11.10
N VAL A 267 24.11 3.27 -9.82
CA VAL A 267 22.79 2.84 -9.31
C VAL A 267 21.95 4.04 -8.88
N ILE A 268 20.81 4.24 -9.53
CA ILE A 268 19.80 5.21 -9.07
C ILE A 268 18.70 4.48 -8.31
N LEU A 269 18.58 4.79 -7.02
CA LEU A 269 17.41 4.41 -6.23
C LEU A 269 16.43 5.57 -6.23
N HIS A 270 15.15 5.31 -6.45
CA HIS A 270 14.12 6.33 -6.31
C HIS A 270 12.89 5.75 -5.61
N GLY A 271 12.24 6.52 -4.76
CA GLY A 271 11.20 5.91 -3.95
C GLY A 271 10.47 6.82 -3.00
N HIS A 272 9.64 6.19 -2.18
CA HIS A 272 8.81 6.85 -1.18
C HIS A 272 8.53 5.87 -0.05
N PHE A 273 8.53 6.38 1.17
CA PHE A 273 8.16 5.63 2.35
C PHE A 273 7.18 6.45 3.19
N GLY A 274 5.88 6.20 3.04
CA GLY A 274 4.83 6.73 3.92
C GLY A 274 4.68 8.26 3.99
N HIS A 275 3.70 8.68 4.77
CA HIS A 275 3.40 10.09 5.04
C HIS A 275 3.33 10.31 6.55
N GLY A 276 3.55 11.55 6.99
CA GLY A 276 3.44 11.91 8.40
C GLY A 276 4.50 11.21 9.28
N PRO A 277 4.14 10.66 10.45
CA PRO A 277 5.10 10.07 11.40
C PRO A 277 5.88 8.86 10.88
N ASP A 278 5.35 8.16 9.88
CA ASP A 278 6.01 7.00 9.27
C ASP A 278 6.96 7.43 8.13
N ALA A 279 7.03 8.71 7.74
CA ALA A 279 7.84 9.18 6.63
C ALA A 279 9.35 9.19 6.92
N GLY A 280 10.19 9.24 5.88
CA GLY A 280 11.63 9.48 6.02
C GLY A 280 12.50 8.25 6.32
N LYS A 281 11.93 7.05 6.43
CA LYS A 281 12.69 5.82 6.78
C LYS A 281 13.79 5.52 5.75
N LEU A 282 13.51 5.70 4.46
CA LEU A 282 14.46 5.35 3.39
C LEU A 282 15.56 6.39 3.27
N GLU A 283 15.24 7.66 3.44
CA GLU A 283 16.15 8.79 3.51
C GLU A 283 17.14 8.56 4.66
N LEU A 284 16.63 8.29 5.87
CA LEU A 284 17.46 8.01 7.05
C LEU A 284 18.35 6.78 6.86
N ALA A 285 17.82 5.72 6.23
CA ALA A 285 18.59 4.51 5.94
C ALA A 285 19.67 4.78 4.89
N ALA A 286 19.38 5.56 3.84
CA ALA A 286 20.33 5.97 2.81
C ALA A 286 21.46 6.82 3.42
N GLU A 287 21.13 7.82 4.24
CA GLU A 287 22.11 8.64 4.98
C GLU A 287 23.02 7.77 5.86
N THR A 288 22.42 6.86 6.63
CA THR A 288 23.17 5.91 7.48
C THR A 288 24.11 5.02 6.65
N ALA A 289 23.68 4.63 5.45
CA ALA A 289 24.48 3.88 4.48
C ALA A 289 25.49 4.74 3.69
N SER A 290 25.56 6.05 3.94
CA SER A 290 26.37 7.01 3.18
C SER A 290 26.00 7.10 1.69
N ILE A 291 24.75 6.76 1.34
CA ILE A 291 24.17 6.97 0.02
C ILE A 291 23.66 8.42 -0.04
N PRO A 292 24.06 9.24 -1.03
CA PRO A 292 23.57 10.61 -1.16
C PRO A 292 22.04 10.66 -1.33
N VAL A 293 21.35 11.34 -0.42
CA VAL A 293 19.93 11.69 -0.56
C VAL A 293 19.84 13.00 -1.33
N CYS A 294 19.23 12.95 -2.51
CA CYS A 294 19.24 14.05 -3.47
C CYS A 294 17.92 14.81 -3.41
N ALA A 295 17.97 16.15 -3.31
CA ALA A 295 16.81 17.02 -3.30
C ALA A 295 16.33 17.42 -4.71
N SER A 296 17.05 17.00 -5.76
CA SER A 296 16.65 17.21 -7.15
C SER A 296 17.26 16.16 -8.09
N LEU A 297 16.71 16.08 -9.31
CA LEU A 297 17.30 15.28 -10.39
C LEU A 297 18.73 15.73 -10.73
N SER A 298 19.02 17.02 -10.68
CA SER A 298 20.36 17.55 -10.96
C SER A 298 21.39 17.10 -9.91
N GLU A 299 21.02 17.12 -8.63
CA GLU A 299 21.86 16.59 -7.56
C GLU A 299 22.08 15.08 -7.71
N ALA A 300 21.05 14.32 -8.10
CA ALA A 300 21.18 12.89 -8.34
C ALA A 300 22.21 12.59 -9.44
N LYS A 301 22.27 13.41 -10.51
CA LYS A 301 23.29 13.26 -11.57
C LYS A 301 24.70 13.49 -11.02
N LEU A 302 24.89 14.54 -10.22
CA LEU A 302 26.18 14.84 -9.60
C LEU A 302 26.61 13.73 -8.62
N ALA A 303 25.67 13.19 -7.85
CA ALA A 303 25.91 12.08 -6.93
C ALA A 303 26.33 10.81 -7.69
N LEU A 304 25.66 10.47 -8.79
CA LEU A 304 26.03 9.32 -9.63
C LEU A 304 27.43 9.48 -10.23
N ALA A 305 27.80 10.69 -10.69
CA ALA A 305 29.13 10.95 -11.25
C ALA A 305 30.24 10.78 -10.20
N ASN A 306 29.97 11.14 -8.94
CA ASN A 306 30.98 11.16 -7.88
C ASN A 306 31.04 9.87 -7.05
N ARG A 307 29.92 9.16 -6.88
CA ARG A 307 29.80 8.04 -5.94
C ARG A 307 29.18 6.77 -6.54
N SER A 308 28.81 6.79 -7.82
CA SER A 308 28.12 5.67 -8.51
C SER A 308 26.81 5.22 -7.85
N ILE A 309 26.27 5.99 -6.89
CA ILE A 309 25.00 5.67 -6.24
C ILE A 309 24.32 6.95 -5.77
N ALA A 310 23.00 6.99 -5.90
CA ALA A 310 22.17 8.09 -5.42
C ALA A 310 20.79 7.57 -4.98
N TYR A 311 20.21 8.19 -3.95
CA TYR A 311 18.81 8.02 -3.57
C TYR A 311 18.03 9.29 -3.88
N LEU A 312 16.97 9.17 -4.67
CA LEU A 312 16.08 10.26 -5.07
C LEU A 312 14.68 10.03 -4.47
N PRO A 313 14.30 10.75 -3.41
CA PRO A 313 12.92 10.76 -2.93
C PRO A 313 11.96 11.22 -4.04
N ILE A 314 10.80 10.60 -4.17
CA ILE A 314 9.87 10.93 -5.27
C ILE A 314 9.41 12.39 -5.21
N GLY A 315 9.31 12.98 -4.02
CA GLY A 315 8.99 14.41 -3.83
C GLY A 315 10.03 15.35 -4.43
N ALA A 316 11.30 14.95 -4.42
CA ALA A 316 12.39 15.68 -5.05
C ALA A 316 12.35 15.58 -6.59
N ALA A 317 11.75 14.52 -7.13
CA ALA A 317 11.52 14.38 -8.57
C ALA A 317 10.23 15.11 -9.02
N SER A 318 9.15 14.97 -8.26
CA SER A 318 7.90 15.70 -8.46
C SER A 318 7.03 15.69 -7.19
N PRO A 319 6.76 16.87 -6.60
CA PRO A 319 5.79 17.01 -5.52
C PRO A 319 4.38 16.55 -5.94
N GLN A 320 4.02 16.74 -7.21
CA GLN A 320 2.70 16.35 -7.72
C GLN A 320 2.53 14.83 -7.74
N ILE A 321 3.55 14.09 -8.14
CA ILE A 321 3.53 12.62 -8.07
C ILE A 321 3.43 12.18 -6.60
N GLN A 322 4.16 12.83 -5.69
CA GLN A 322 4.03 12.55 -4.26
C GLN A 322 2.59 12.77 -3.76
N SER A 323 1.93 13.86 -4.15
CA SER A 323 0.55 14.15 -3.78
C SER A 323 -0.45 13.08 -4.24
N LEU A 324 -0.20 12.42 -5.38
CA LEU A 324 -1.04 11.30 -5.84
C LEU A 324 -0.96 10.08 -4.92
N PHE A 325 0.19 9.82 -4.28
CA PHE A 325 0.30 8.79 -3.25
C PHE A 325 -0.48 9.16 -1.98
N GLY A 326 -0.56 10.45 -1.68
CA GLY A 326 -1.36 10.99 -0.58
C GLY A 326 -2.85 10.64 -0.69
N LEU A 327 -3.37 10.38 -1.90
CA LEU A 327 -4.76 9.96 -2.10
C LEU A 327 -5.09 8.61 -1.45
N TYR A 328 -4.08 7.78 -1.15
CA TYR A 328 -4.30 6.51 -0.46
C TYR A 328 -4.97 6.70 0.91
N SER A 329 -4.64 7.76 1.66
CA SER A 329 -5.25 8.00 2.99
C SER A 329 -6.72 8.42 2.90
N ILE A 330 -7.15 8.94 1.75
CA ILE A 330 -8.53 9.37 1.52
C ILE A 330 -9.36 8.22 0.98
N LEU A 331 -8.79 7.46 0.04
CA LEU A 331 -9.50 6.41 -0.69
C LEU A 331 -9.36 5.03 -0.05
N GLU A 332 -8.40 4.85 0.86
CA GLU A 332 -8.04 3.58 1.52
C GLU A 332 -7.82 2.41 0.54
N MET A 333 -7.49 2.73 -0.71
CA MET A 333 -7.21 1.77 -1.78
C MET A 333 -5.95 2.15 -2.55
N ARG A 334 -5.25 1.14 -3.08
CA ARG A 334 -4.13 1.36 -3.99
C ARG A 334 -4.67 1.88 -5.33
N LEU A 335 -3.96 2.84 -5.92
CA LEU A 335 -4.28 3.39 -7.23
C LEU A 335 -3.31 2.85 -8.28
N PRO A 336 -3.66 2.89 -9.58
CA PRO A 336 -2.79 2.45 -10.67
C PRO A 336 -1.43 3.14 -10.67
N VAL A 337 -1.38 4.40 -10.22
CA VAL A 337 -0.15 5.20 -10.03
C VAL A 337 0.90 4.47 -9.18
N ASN A 338 0.47 3.72 -8.15
CA ASN A 338 1.37 2.97 -7.26
C ASN A 338 2.12 1.84 -7.95
N ALA A 339 1.57 1.32 -9.04
CA ALA A 339 2.20 0.29 -9.87
C ALA A 339 3.14 0.93 -10.90
N VAL A 340 2.65 1.92 -11.66
CA VAL A 340 3.38 2.49 -12.81
C VAL A 340 4.59 3.33 -12.41
N VAL A 341 4.58 3.95 -11.23
CA VAL A 341 5.70 4.78 -10.73
C VAL A 341 7.02 3.98 -10.56
N ARG A 342 6.93 2.65 -10.54
CA ARG A 342 8.07 1.73 -10.50
C ARG A 342 8.80 1.64 -11.85
N LEU A 343 8.14 2.05 -12.93
CA LEU A 343 8.71 2.11 -14.28
C LEU A 343 9.15 3.54 -14.65
N LEU A 344 9.22 4.45 -13.67
CA LEU A 344 9.57 5.84 -13.89
C LEU A 344 10.94 5.98 -14.56
N ASN A 345 11.97 5.31 -14.01
CA ASN A 345 13.35 5.38 -14.48
C ASN A 345 13.82 6.82 -14.77
N PRO A 346 13.89 7.69 -13.75
CA PRO A 346 14.05 9.12 -13.93
C PRO A 346 15.36 9.54 -14.62
N LEU A 347 16.42 8.73 -14.50
CA LEU A 347 17.72 9.00 -15.08
C LEU A 347 18.09 8.05 -16.23
N GLY A 348 17.10 7.39 -16.83
CA GLY A 348 17.25 6.69 -18.12
C GLY A 348 18.19 5.49 -18.10
N ALA A 349 18.23 4.73 -17.00
CA ALA A 349 19.02 3.50 -16.96
C ALA A 349 18.57 2.50 -18.04
N PRO A 350 19.49 1.73 -18.65
CA PRO A 350 19.14 0.68 -19.62
C PRO A 350 18.42 -0.50 -18.96
N ALA A 351 18.60 -0.67 -17.65
CA ALA A 351 18.05 -1.77 -16.87
C ALA A 351 17.30 -1.29 -15.61
N SER A 352 16.18 -1.93 -15.28
CA SER A 352 15.43 -1.69 -14.03
C SER A 352 15.23 -2.97 -13.22
N LEU A 353 15.44 -2.90 -11.90
CA LEU A 353 15.15 -3.98 -10.96
C LEU A 353 13.93 -3.65 -10.08
N LEU A 354 12.82 -4.35 -10.32
CA LEU A 354 11.55 -4.14 -9.64
C LEU A 354 11.25 -5.26 -8.63
N GLY A 355 10.45 -4.95 -7.61
CA GLY A 355 9.87 -5.97 -6.74
C GLY A 355 8.35 -5.93 -6.78
N VAL A 356 7.74 -7.09 -6.98
CA VAL A 356 6.29 -7.19 -7.25
C VAL A 356 5.76 -8.47 -6.65
N THR A 357 4.82 -8.34 -5.71
CA THR A 357 4.36 -9.48 -4.92
C THR A 357 3.37 -10.35 -5.69
N LEU A 358 2.37 -9.74 -6.32
CA LEU A 358 1.27 -10.44 -6.98
C LEU A 358 1.69 -10.92 -8.38
N SER A 359 1.42 -12.19 -8.70
CA SER A 359 1.78 -12.78 -10.00
C SER A 359 1.15 -12.05 -11.18
N SER A 360 -0.15 -11.76 -11.12
CA SER A 360 -0.86 -11.00 -12.16
C SER A 360 -0.28 -9.60 -12.40
N GLN A 361 0.33 -9.00 -11.38
CA GLN A 361 1.00 -7.71 -11.53
C GLN A 361 2.38 -7.83 -12.18
N ARG A 362 3.03 -9.00 -12.15
CA ARG A 362 4.32 -9.22 -12.81
C ARG A 362 4.15 -9.26 -14.32
N ASP A 363 3.17 -10.02 -14.78
CA ASP A 363 2.87 -10.17 -16.20
C ASP A 363 2.50 -8.82 -16.82
N ILE A 364 1.56 -8.10 -16.19
CA ILE A 364 1.17 -6.78 -16.70
C ILE A 364 2.30 -5.75 -16.66
N MET A 365 3.21 -5.80 -15.67
CA MET A 365 4.37 -4.91 -15.66
C MET A 365 5.35 -5.25 -16.77
N ARG A 366 5.56 -6.55 -17.07
CA ARG A 366 6.38 -6.99 -18.20
C ARG A 366 5.79 -6.52 -19.52
N ASP A 367 4.50 -6.74 -19.74
CA ASP A 367 3.80 -6.29 -20.94
C ASP A 367 3.87 -4.76 -21.08
N THR A 368 3.70 -4.04 -19.96
CA THR A 368 3.85 -2.58 -19.93
C THR A 368 5.27 -2.15 -20.28
N ALA A 369 6.29 -2.83 -19.75
CA ALA A 369 7.69 -2.55 -20.03
C ALA A 369 8.02 -2.79 -21.52
N MET A 370 7.50 -3.87 -22.12
CA MET A 370 7.63 -4.16 -23.55
C MET A 370 6.98 -3.06 -24.41
N LEU A 371 5.77 -2.58 -24.05
CA LEU A 371 5.11 -1.46 -24.74
C LEU A 371 5.89 -0.13 -24.62
N LEU A 372 6.71 0.01 -23.58
CA LEU A 372 7.58 1.17 -23.36
C LEU A 372 8.95 1.04 -24.03
N GLY A 373 9.23 -0.08 -24.71
CA GLY A 373 10.52 -0.36 -25.33
C GLY A 373 11.63 -0.62 -24.30
N VAL A 374 11.29 -1.10 -23.10
CA VAL A 374 12.30 -1.51 -22.11
C VAL A 374 12.87 -2.86 -22.52
N HIS A 375 14.18 -2.93 -22.72
CA HIS A 375 14.86 -4.14 -23.17
C HIS A 375 15.30 -5.03 -22.02
N ASP A 376 15.84 -4.44 -20.95
CA ASP A 376 16.38 -5.18 -19.81
C ASP A 376 15.66 -4.80 -18.52
N MET A 377 15.06 -5.81 -17.89
CA MET A 377 14.31 -5.62 -16.65
C MET A 377 14.26 -6.92 -15.88
N SER A 378 14.34 -6.85 -14.55
CA SER A 378 14.04 -7.99 -13.70
C SER A 378 13.01 -7.64 -12.66
N ILE A 379 12.12 -8.58 -12.38
CA ILE A 379 11.09 -8.48 -11.34
C ILE A 379 11.33 -9.59 -10.33
N LEU A 380 11.63 -9.23 -9.10
CA LEU A 380 11.70 -10.16 -7.97
C LEU A 380 10.29 -10.44 -7.45
N GLY A 381 9.83 -11.68 -7.62
CA GLY A 381 8.58 -12.20 -7.08
C GLY A 381 8.76 -12.66 -5.64
N GLY A 382 8.35 -11.87 -4.66
CA GLY A 382 8.63 -12.20 -3.26
C GLY A 382 7.87 -11.35 -2.25
N ASN A 383 8.60 -10.54 -1.49
CA ASN A 383 8.10 -9.88 -0.30
C ASN A 383 7.70 -8.41 -0.55
N ARG A 384 6.43 -8.07 -0.31
CA ARG A 384 5.91 -6.71 -0.01
C ARG A 384 6.31 -5.58 -0.98
N ASP A 385 6.34 -5.86 -2.28
CA ASP A 385 6.40 -4.87 -3.38
C ASP A 385 7.67 -3.98 -3.44
N PHE A 386 8.84 -4.51 -3.07
CA PHE A 386 10.14 -3.88 -3.33
C PHE A 386 11.16 -4.97 -3.69
N ALA A 387 12.22 -4.60 -4.43
CA ALA A 387 13.11 -5.59 -5.02
C ALA A 387 14.14 -6.07 -4.00
N GLU A 388 13.76 -7.12 -3.25
CA GLU A 388 14.60 -7.79 -2.27
C GLU A 388 14.42 -9.31 -2.41
N ALA A 389 15.53 -10.04 -2.45
CA ALA A 389 15.52 -11.48 -2.60
C ALA A 389 15.03 -12.17 -1.31
N THR A 390 14.44 -13.36 -1.47
CA THR A 390 14.07 -14.24 -0.36
C THR A 390 14.87 -15.54 -0.46
N PRO A 391 16.15 -15.57 -0.03
CA PRO A 391 17.09 -16.66 -0.32
C PRO A 391 16.61 -18.04 0.14
N PHE A 392 15.79 -18.10 1.19
CA PHE A 392 15.34 -19.34 1.83
C PHE A 392 14.07 -19.92 1.19
N ARG A 393 13.59 -19.31 0.11
CA ARG A 393 12.47 -19.79 -0.69
C ARG A 393 12.89 -19.83 -2.15
N ALA A 394 12.50 -20.87 -2.86
CA ALA A 394 12.70 -20.91 -4.30
C ALA A 394 11.86 -19.80 -4.93
N THR A 395 12.52 -18.94 -5.70
CA THR A 395 11.93 -17.74 -6.28
C THR A 395 12.25 -17.71 -7.77
N GLU A 396 11.33 -17.19 -8.54
CA GLU A 396 11.53 -16.95 -9.97
C GLU A 396 11.84 -15.47 -10.17
N LEU A 397 12.94 -15.21 -10.88
CA LEU A 397 13.30 -13.88 -11.33
C LEU A 397 12.65 -13.70 -12.70
N TYR A 398 11.66 -12.82 -12.74
CA TYR A 398 10.86 -12.54 -13.92
C TYR A 398 11.59 -11.52 -14.79
N ARG A 399 12.17 -11.89 -15.94
CA ARG A 399 13.07 -10.99 -16.67
C ARG A 399 12.62 -10.67 -18.09
N LEU A 400 13.05 -9.50 -18.56
CA LEU A 400 13.24 -9.15 -19.97
C LEU A 400 14.75 -9.07 -20.20
N VAL A 401 15.24 -9.73 -21.24
CA VAL A 401 16.64 -9.68 -21.68
C VAL A 401 16.64 -9.35 -23.17
N GLY A 402 17.17 -8.19 -23.55
CA GLY A 402 17.12 -7.74 -24.93
C GLY A 402 15.70 -7.56 -25.49
N GLY A 403 14.70 -7.33 -24.64
CA GLY A 403 13.28 -7.17 -25.01
C GLY A 403 12.47 -8.47 -24.99
N GLU A 404 13.12 -9.62 -24.79
CA GLU A 404 12.45 -10.92 -24.77
C GLU A 404 12.30 -11.46 -23.34
N PRO A 405 11.15 -12.09 -22.99
CA PRO A 405 10.97 -12.74 -21.71
C PRO A 405 11.98 -13.87 -21.47
N PHE A 406 12.71 -13.82 -20.35
CA PHE A 406 13.71 -14.84 -19.99
C PHE A 406 13.72 -15.11 -18.49
N ASP A 407 12.82 -15.96 -18.03
CA ASP A 407 12.66 -16.23 -16.60
C ASP A 407 13.80 -17.09 -16.05
N THR A 408 14.36 -16.66 -14.91
CA THR A 408 15.49 -17.33 -14.26
C THR A 408 15.04 -17.87 -12.92
N ARG A 409 15.10 -19.20 -12.75
CA ARG A 409 14.76 -19.85 -11.48
C ARG A 409 15.92 -19.75 -10.50
N ILE A 410 15.65 -19.23 -9.30
CA ILE A 410 16.59 -19.13 -8.19
C ILE A 410 16.26 -20.23 -7.18
N ALA A 411 17.23 -21.12 -6.94
CA ALA A 411 17.09 -22.20 -5.97
C ALA A 411 17.08 -21.67 -4.53
N ALA A 412 16.27 -22.29 -3.66
CA ALA A 412 16.28 -21.98 -2.24
C ALA A 412 17.62 -22.39 -1.60
N ARG A 413 18.16 -21.52 -0.76
CA ARG A 413 19.27 -21.86 0.15
C ARG A 413 18.73 -22.66 1.33
N ARG A 414 19.64 -23.42 1.95
CA ARG A 414 19.34 -24.09 3.23
C ARG A 414 18.86 -23.03 4.22
N ASN A 415 17.71 -23.28 4.85
CA ASN A 415 17.12 -22.34 5.79
C ASN A 415 18.09 -22.13 6.96
N ILE A 416 18.50 -20.89 7.18
CA ILE A 416 19.27 -20.46 8.33
C ILE A 416 18.28 -19.75 9.26
N ALA A 417 18.22 -20.14 10.53
CA ALA A 417 17.34 -19.50 11.48
C ALA A 417 17.63 -17.99 11.51
N ALA A 418 16.60 -17.16 11.30
CA ALA A 418 16.73 -15.72 11.40
C ALA A 418 17.22 -15.36 12.81
N VAL A 419 18.27 -14.55 12.89
CA VAL A 419 18.80 -14.09 14.17
C VAL A 419 17.89 -12.99 14.69
N THR A 420 17.34 -13.16 15.88
CA THR A 420 16.63 -12.08 16.56
C THR A 420 17.65 -10.99 16.89
N PRO A 421 17.42 -9.72 16.51
CA PRO A 421 18.33 -8.64 16.85
C PRO A 421 18.59 -8.62 18.36
N PRO A 422 19.87 -8.54 18.79
CA PRO A 422 20.18 -8.44 20.21
C PRO A 422 19.49 -7.22 20.84
N VAL A 423 19.01 -7.36 22.08
CA VAL A 423 18.31 -6.28 22.83
C VAL A 423 19.14 -4.99 22.93
N ALA A 424 20.46 -5.09 22.81
CA ALA A 424 21.40 -3.97 22.87
C ALA A 424 21.37 -3.04 21.65
N TYR A 425 20.75 -3.43 20.52
CA TYR A 425 20.71 -2.62 19.31
C TYR A 425 19.29 -2.16 18.99
N THR A 426 19.14 -0.88 18.62
CA THR A 426 17.97 -0.44 17.85
C THR A 426 17.96 -1.12 16.48
N SER A 427 16.80 -1.18 15.80
CA SER A 427 16.71 -1.78 14.46
C SER A 427 17.66 -1.12 13.44
N ARG A 428 17.90 0.19 13.58
CA ARG A 428 18.84 0.95 12.72
C ARG A 428 20.28 0.59 13.01
N GLU A 429 20.66 0.56 14.29
CA GLU A 429 22.03 0.20 14.69
C GLU A 429 22.34 -1.24 14.31
N TYR A 430 21.41 -2.17 14.50
CA TYR A 430 21.54 -3.56 14.06
C TYR A 430 21.78 -3.65 12.55
N TRP A 431 20.95 -2.96 11.77
CA TRP A 431 21.06 -2.94 10.30
C TRP A 431 22.41 -2.41 9.81
N ASN A 432 22.98 -1.40 10.46
CA ASN A 432 24.32 -0.90 10.15
C ASN A 432 25.43 -1.80 10.73
N ALA A 433 25.22 -2.42 11.90
CA ALA A 433 26.16 -3.33 12.54
C ALA A 433 26.41 -4.59 11.69
N VAL A 434 25.39 -5.10 11.00
CA VAL A 434 25.56 -6.21 10.04
C VAL A 434 26.46 -5.80 8.87
N TRP A 435 26.31 -4.58 8.35
CA TRP A 435 27.20 -4.07 7.29
C TRP A 435 28.64 -3.93 7.76
N THR A 436 28.87 -3.29 8.90
CA THR A 436 30.23 -3.07 9.45
C THR A 436 30.89 -4.34 9.96
N GLY A 437 30.12 -5.42 10.16
CA GLY A 437 30.59 -6.68 10.76
C GLY A 437 30.57 -6.68 12.29
N ALA A 438 30.07 -5.61 12.93
CA ALA A 438 29.86 -5.53 14.38
C ALA A 438 28.73 -6.46 14.87
N ALA A 439 27.80 -6.84 13.99
CA ALA A 439 26.82 -7.89 14.22
C ALA A 439 26.94 -8.98 13.15
N ARG A 440 26.71 -10.24 13.53
CA ARG A 440 26.71 -11.39 12.61
C ARG A 440 25.28 -11.88 12.41
N ASP A 441 24.84 -11.89 11.16
CA ASP A 441 23.54 -12.40 10.74
C ASP A 441 23.65 -12.97 9.33
N ASP A 442 23.95 -14.26 9.24
CA ASP A 442 24.12 -14.94 7.95
C ASP A 442 22.84 -14.93 7.11
N ALA A 443 21.67 -14.81 7.76
CA ALA A 443 20.41 -14.73 7.05
C ALA A 443 20.25 -13.37 6.36
N ALA A 444 20.56 -12.28 7.06
CA ALA A 444 20.60 -10.94 6.46
C ALA A 444 21.67 -10.83 5.36
N VAL A 445 22.86 -11.41 5.57
CA VAL A 445 23.92 -11.43 4.54
C VAL A 445 23.44 -12.15 3.28
N ALA A 446 22.78 -13.30 3.41
CA ALA A 446 22.24 -14.00 2.26
C ALA A 446 21.21 -13.15 1.48
N VAL A 447 20.36 -12.40 2.19
CA VAL A 447 19.40 -11.47 1.55
C VAL A 447 20.13 -10.39 0.76
N ILE A 448 21.14 -9.75 1.37
CA ILE A 448 21.94 -8.69 0.72
C ILE A 448 22.63 -9.23 -0.54
N VAL A 449 23.33 -10.36 -0.42
CA VAL A 449 24.10 -10.98 -1.50
C VAL A 449 23.21 -11.43 -2.65
N ASP A 450 22.12 -12.16 -2.38
CA ASP A 450 21.24 -12.66 -3.44
C ASP A 450 20.46 -11.50 -4.10
N THR A 451 20.15 -10.43 -3.36
CA THR A 451 19.55 -9.21 -3.92
C THR A 451 20.54 -8.48 -4.85
N ALA A 452 21.81 -8.35 -4.45
CA ALA A 452 22.85 -7.77 -5.28
C ALA A 452 23.13 -8.63 -6.52
N ALA A 453 23.08 -9.96 -6.39
CA ALA A 453 23.20 -10.89 -7.51
C ALA A 453 22.08 -10.69 -8.54
N ALA A 454 20.83 -10.54 -8.08
CA ALA A 454 19.71 -10.23 -8.97
C ALA A 454 19.91 -8.90 -9.71
N ALA A 455 20.38 -7.86 -9.02
CA ALA A 455 20.70 -6.57 -9.62
C ALA A 455 21.82 -6.67 -10.67
N LEU A 456 22.94 -7.32 -10.35
CA LEU A 456 24.04 -7.56 -11.28
C LEU A 456 23.59 -8.32 -12.52
N LEU A 457 22.76 -9.35 -12.35
CA LEU A 457 22.23 -10.15 -13.45
C LEU A 457 21.25 -9.36 -14.34
N THR A 458 20.65 -8.28 -13.82
CA THR A 458 19.67 -7.47 -14.55
C THR A 458 20.33 -6.52 -15.55
N MET A 459 21.57 -6.10 -15.28
CA MET A 459 22.25 -5.09 -16.10
C MET A 459 22.89 -5.71 -17.35
N PRO A 460 22.64 -5.18 -18.55
CA PRO A 460 23.27 -5.67 -19.78
C PRO A 460 24.79 -5.42 -19.81
N ALA A 461 25.26 -4.38 -19.12
CA ALA A 461 26.69 -4.09 -18.97
C ALA A 461 27.45 -5.13 -18.12
N CYS A 462 26.73 -5.95 -17.35
CA CYS A 462 27.32 -6.98 -16.53
C CYS A 462 27.48 -8.27 -17.36
N PRO A 463 28.70 -8.83 -17.50
CA PRO A 463 28.95 -10.00 -18.35
C PRO A 463 28.42 -11.32 -17.75
N LEU A 464 27.85 -11.28 -16.55
CA LEU A 464 27.44 -12.47 -15.80
C LEU A 464 26.11 -13.01 -16.36
N GLN A 465 26.14 -14.24 -16.87
CA GLN A 465 24.97 -14.85 -17.54
C GLN A 465 24.14 -15.77 -16.63
N SER A 466 24.66 -16.15 -15.45
CA SER A 466 23.98 -17.02 -14.50
C SER A 466 23.85 -16.39 -13.13
N PHE A 467 22.78 -16.73 -12.42
CA PHE A 467 22.56 -16.26 -11.06
C PHE A 467 23.65 -16.73 -10.09
N ASP A 468 24.17 -17.94 -10.27
CA ASP A 468 25.25 -18.46 -9.42
C ASP A 468 26.55 -17.68 -9.61
N ALA A 469 26.89 -17.28 -10.85
CA ALA A 469 28.05 -16.42 -11.12
C ALA A 469 27.85 -15.01 -10.53
N ALA A 470 26.65 -14.42 -10.71
CA ALA A 470 26.28 -13.14 -10.10
C ALA A 470 26.36 -13.18 -8.57
N ARG A 471 25.94 -14.29 -7.96
CA ARG A 471 26.03 -14.50 -6.52
C ARG A 471 27.46 -14.64 -6.03
N ALA A 472 28.33 -15.34 -6.77
CA ALA A 472 29.74 -15.44 -6.41
C ALA A 472 30.42 -14.06 -6.44
N ALA A 473 30.14 -13.26 -7.47
CA ALA A 473 30.61 -11.86 -7.55
C ALA A 473 30.09 -11.01 -6.38
N ALA A 474 28.78 -11.04 -6.10
CA ALA A 474 28.17 -10.35 -4.96
C ALA A 474 28.76 -10.79 -3.59
N SER A 475 29.09 -12.07 -3.44
CA SER A 475 29.72 -12.61 -2.22
C SER A 475 31.16 -12.09 -2.04
N THR A 476 31.88 -11.92 -3.16
CA THR A 476 33.23 -11.35 -3.17
C THR A 476 33.17 -9.88 -2.76
N LEU A 477 32.29 -9.09 -3.38
CA LEU A 477 32.03 -7.69 -3.02
C LEU A 477 31.66 -7.55 -1.55
N TRP A 478 30.81 -8.44 -1.03
CA TRP A 478 30.46 -8.45 0.39
C TRP A 478 31.70 -8.65 1.28
N SER A 479 32.57 -9.61 0.95
CA SER A 479 33.81 -9.83 1.73
C SER A 479 34.75 -8.63 1.69
N GLU A 480 34.79 -7.90 0.57
CA GLU A 480 35.68 -6.76 0.36
C GLU A 480 35.09 -5.41 0.80
N ARG A 481 33.82 -5.38 1.24
CA ARG A 481 33.06 -4.15 1.53
C ARG A 481 33.71 -3.17 2.53
N GLY A 482 34.59 -3.66 3.40
CA GLY A 482 35.33 -2.87 4.38
C GLY A 482 36.65 -2.27 3.87
N MET A 483 37.09 -2.65 2.66
CA MET A 483 38.33 -2.17 2.03
C MET A 483 38.09 -1.03 1.02
N ALA A 484 36.82 -0.71 0.73
CA ALA A 484 36.46 0.43 -0.10
C ALA A 484 36.84 1.73 0.63
N LYS A 485 37.85 2.44 0.09
CA LYS A 485 38.45 3.66 0.64
C LYS A 485 37.39 4.73 0.96
N ALA A 486 37.60 5.38 2.10
CA ALA A 486 36.93 6.60 2.56
C ALA A 486 36.96 7.73 1.53
#